data_AF-A0A947F6J5-F1
#
_entry.id   AF-A0A947F6J5-F1
#
_cell.length_a   1.000
_cell.length_b   1.000
_cell.length_c   1.000
_cell.angle_alpha   90.00
_cell.angle_beta   90.00
_cell.angle_gamma   90.00
#
_symmetry.space_group_name_H-M   'P 1'
#
loop_
_entity.id
_entity.type
_entity.pdbx_description
1 polymer ?
#
loop_
_entity_poly.entity_id
_entity_poly.type
_entity_poly.pdbx_seq_one_letter_code
_entity_poly.pdbx_strand_id
1 'polypeptide(L)'
;PYLSSSIKETFEKYPNIGALLPAMGYSPEQMKDLETTINNTECDLVLSATPIDLLKLLTIEKPTMRIRYEYKDNSSPTLEEIITELMAEKNA
;
A
#
# COMPACT_ATOMS: atom_id res chain seq x y z
N PRO A 1 -1.36 -15.59 12.87
CA PRO A 1 -1.79 -16.90 12.32
C PRO A 1 -1.96 -16.89 10.79
N TYR A 2 -2.34 -15.75 10.19
CA TYR A 2 -2.66 -15.68 8.76
C TYR A 2 -1.48 -15.26 7.86
N LEU A 3 -0.41 -14.68 8.43
CA LEU A 3 0.72 -14.14 7.67
C LEU A 3 1.53 -15.26 6.99
N SER A 4 1.78 -15.11 5.69
CA SER A 4 2.68 -15.97 4.91
C SER A 4 4.09 -15.39 4.83
N SER A 5 5.11 -16.26 4.95
CA SER A 5 6.55 -16.04 4.71
C SER A 5 7.02 -14.58 4.73
N SER A 6 7.18 -13.93 3.58
CA SER A 6 7.76 -12.58 3.46
C SER A 6 6.96 -11.48 4.19
N ILE A 7 5.66 -11.69 4.38
CA ILE A 7 4.82 -10.77 5.14
C ILE A 7 5.13 -10.89 6.63
N LYS A 8 5.39 -12.09 7.14
CA LYS A 8 5.81 -12.26 8.53
C LYS A 8 7.11 -11.50 8.83
N GLU A 9 8.10 -11.63 7.95
CA GLU A 9 9.37 -10.88 8.05
C GLU A 9 9.15 -9.37 8.02
N THR A 10 8.17 -8.91 7.25
CA THR A 10 7.82 -7.49 7.17
C THR A 10 7.29 -6.96 8.51
N PHE A 11 6.41 -7.70 9.19
CA PHE A 11 5.91 -7.32 10.51
C PHE A 11 7.02 -7.35 11.58
N GLU A 12 7.96 -8.30 11.47
CA GLU A 12 9.14 -8.35 12.35
C GLU A 12 10.07 -7.14 12.13
N LYS A 13 10.28 -6.75 10.86
CA LYS A 13 11.10 -5.59 10.50
C LYS A 13 10.45 -4.25 10.85
N TYR A 14 9.13 -4.16 10.75
CA TYR A 14 8.37 -2.93 10.99
C TYR A 14 7.27 -3.16 12.03
N PRO A 15 7.63 -3.27 13.33
CA PRO A 15 6.69 -3.62 14.39
C PRO A 15 5.57 -2.59 14.61
N ASN A 16 5.73 -1.37 14.10
CA ASN A 16 4.80 -0.26 14.29
C ASN A 16 3.73 -0.12 13.19
N ILE A 17 3.70 -1.02 12.20
CA ILE A 17 2.67 -1.02 11.13
C ILE A 17 1.25 -1.18 11.71
N GLY A 18 1.13 -1.83 12.87
CA GLY A 18 -0.14 -2.05 13.54
C GLY A 18 -0.97 -3.11 12.81
N ALA A 19 -2.25 -2.81 12.56
CA ALA A 19 -3.20 -3.77 11.97
C ALA A 19 -3.25 -3.76 10.43
N LEU A 20 -2.39 -2.97 9.77
CA LEU A 20 -2.38 -2.85 8.31
C LEU A 20 -1.60 -4.01 7.68
N LEU A 21 -2.13 -4.57 6.58
CA LEU A 21 -1.43 -5.56 5.76
C LEU A 21 -0.65 -4.85 4.65
N PRO A 22 0.70 -4.78 4.71
CA PRO A 22 1.48 -4.07 3.71
C PRO A 22 1.69 -4.89 2.43
N ALA A 23 1.62 -4.21 1.27
CA ALA A 23 2.08 -4.76 -0.01
C ALA A 23 3.53 -4.32 -0.26
N MET A 24 4.50 -5.12 0.19
CA MET A 24 5.93 -4.76 0.15
C MET A 24 6.58 -4.88 -1.23
N GLY A 25 5.89 -5.50 -2.18
CA GLY A 25 6.35 -5.67 -3.54
C GLY A 25 5.45 -6.62 -4.31
N TYR A 26 5.77 -6.82 -5.58
CA TYR A 26 4.97 -7.58 -6.53
C TYR A 26 5.81 -8.60 -7.31
N SER A 27 6.88 -9.13 -6.70
CA SER A 27 7.52 -10.33 -7.24
C SER A 27 6.52 -11.50 -7.20
N PRO A 28 6.69 -12.55 -8.03
CA PRO A 28 5.79 -13.70 -8.02
C PRO A 28 5.58 -14.32 -6.64
N GLU A 29 6.65 -14.40 -5.84
CA GLU A 29 6.60 -14.92 -4.47
C GLU A 29 5.85 -13.98 -3.51
N GLN A 30 6.14 -12.67 -3.57
CA GLN A 30 5.46 -11.68 -2.74
C GLN A 30 3.96 -11.59 -3.05
N MET A 31 3.59 -11.70 -4.33
CA MET A 31 2.18 -11.75 -4.74
C MET A 31 1.49 -12.97 -4.17
N LYS A 32 2.11 -14.15 -4.24
CA LYS A 32 1.57 -15.38 -3.68
C LYS A 32 1.41 -15.30 -2.15
N ASP A 33 2.38 -14.74 -1.46
CA ASP A 33 2.31 -14.56 0.00
C ASP A 33 1.20 -13.57 0.39
N LEU A 34 1.04 -12.48 -0.36
CA LEU A 34 -0.03 -11.51 -0.15
C LEU A 34 -1.40 -12.11 -0.40
N GLU A 35 -1.57 -12.82 -1.52
CA GLU A 35 -2.81 -13.55 -1.85
C GLU A 35 -3.18 -14.56 -0.76
N THR A 36 -2.21 -15.40 -0.37
CA THR A 36 -2.40 -16.41 0.69
C THR A 36 -2.78 -15.76 2.01
N THR A 37 -2.10 -14.68 2.39
CA THR A 37 -2.38 -13.96 3.64
C THR A 37 -3.78 -13.37 3.62
N ILE A 38 -4.19 -12.73 2.52
CA ILE A 38 -5.53 -12.16 2.36
C ILE A 38 -6.58 -13.27 2.42
N ASN A 39 -6.42 -14.36 1.68
CA ASN A 39 -7.41 -15.43 1.59
C ASN A 39 -7.51 -16.26 2.89
N ASN A 40 -6.43 -16.35 3.68
CA ASN A 40 -6.48 -16.98 5.02
C ASN A 40 -7.03 -16.07 6.12
N THR A 41 -7.01 -14.74 5.94
CA THR A 41 -7.45 -13.80 6.98
C THR A 41 -8.97 -13.86 7.14
N GLU A 42 -9.47 -14.13 8.34
CA GLU A 42 -10.91 -14.11 8.61
C GLU A 42 -11.45 -12.67 8.59
N CYS A 43 -12.13 -12.30 7.50
CA CYS A 43 -12.74 -10.98 7.32
C CYS A 43 -13.90 -11.03 6.32
N ASP A 44 -14.84 -10.09 6.45
CA ASP A 44 -16.00 -9.97 5.56
C ASP A 44 -15.69 -9.16 4.28
N LEU A 45 -14.66 -8.31 4.33
CA LEU A 45 -14.33 -7.35 3.27
C LEU A 45 -12.83 -7.02 3.27
N VAL A 46 -12.24 -6.96 2.06
CA VAL A 46 -10.89 -6.44 1.83
C VAL A 46 -10.98 -5.00 1.30
N LEU A 47 -10.42 -4.05 2.05
CA LEU A 47 -10.26 -2.68 1.61
C LEU A 47 -8.89 -2.49 0.94
N SER A 48 -8.87 -2.45 -0.39
CA SER A 48 -7.66 -2.16 -1.16
C SER A 48 -7.44 -0.65 -1.21
N ALA A 49 -6.66 -0.13 -0.27
CA ALA A 49 -6.25 1.27 -0.17
C ALA A 49 -4.87 1.50 -0.80
N THR A 50 -4.65 0.97 -2.01
CA THR A 50 -3.44 1.22 -2.80
C THR A 50 -3.79 1.82 -4.15
N PRO A 51 -2.89 2.63 -4.77
CA PRO A 51 -3.16 3.20 -6.09
C PRO A 51 -3.29 2.14 -7.18
N ILE A 52 -2.55 1.03 -7.04
CA ILE A 52 -2.61 -0.11 -7.96
C ILE A 52 -3.94 -0.87 -7.82
N ASP A 53 -4.35 -1.53 -8.89
CA ASP A 53 -5.50 -2.42 -8.87
C ASP A 53 -5.06 -3.85 -8.53
N LEU A 54 -5.14 -4.22 -7.24
CA LEU A 54 -4.71 -5.54 -6.76
C LEU A 54 -5.45 -6.71 -7.43
N LEU A 55 -6.70 -6.51 -7.85
CA LEU A 55 -7.49 -7.55 -8.51
C LEU A 55 -6.99 -7.88 -9.93
N LYS A 56 -6.09 -7.06 -10.49
CA LYS A 56 -5.38 -7.39 -11.74
C LYS A 56 -4.17 -8.28 -11.53
N LEU A 57 -3.71 -8.44 -10.28
CA LEU A 57 -2.49 -9.16 -9.92
C LEU A 57 -2.78 -10.40 -9.08
N LEU A 58 -3.81 -10.37 -8.25
CA LEU A 58 -4.12 -11.37 -7.24
C LEU A 58 -5.54 -11.92 -7.40
N THR A 59 -5.73 -13.18 -7.06
CA THR A 59 -7.03 -13.83 -6.91
C THR A 59 -7.47 -13.73 -5.45
N ILE A 60 -8.26 -12.70 -5.14
CA ILE A 60 -8.84 -12.50 -3.81
C ILE A 60 -10.23 -13.13 -3.79
N GLU A 61 -10.42 -14.13 -2.93
CA GLU A 61 -11.67 -14.90 -2.83
C GLU A 61 -12.76 -14.18 -2.01
N LYS A 62 -12.41 -13.03 -1.43
CA LYS A 62 -13.28 -12.23 -0.55
C LYS A 62 -13.82 -11.00 -1.27
N PRO A 63 -15.00 -10.49 -0.86
CA PRO A 63 -15.46 -9.18 -1.32
C PRO A 63 -14.35 -8.14 -1.16
N THR A 64 -14.07 -7.40 -2.24
CA THR A 64 -12.98 -6.44 -2.27
C THR A 64 -13.48 -5.09 -2.76
N MET A 65 -13.17 -4.05 -2.00
CA MET A 65 -13.49 -2.66 -2.35
C MET A 65 -12.19 -1.89 -2.55
N ARG A 66 -12.09 -1.19 -3.68
CA ARG A 66 -10.95 -0.31 -3.96
C ARG A 66 -11.22 1.08 -3.42
N ILE A 67 -10.38 1.53 -2.50
CA ILE A 67 -10.39 2.89 -1.97
C ILE A 67 -9.42 3.74 -2.80
N ARG A 68 -9.90 4.90 -3.24
CA ARG A 68 -9.06 5.90 -3.90
C ARG A 68 -8.86 7.07 -2.96
N TYR A 69 -7.62 7.51 -2.90
CA TYR A 69 -7.20 8.71 -2.21
C TYR A 69 -6.24 9.44 -3.13
N GLU A 70 -6.15 10.74 -2.94
CA GLU A 70 -5.21 11.59 -3.64
C GLU A 70 -4.46 12.42 -2.63
N TYR A 71 -3.26 12.86 -3.04
CA TYR A 71 -2.51 13.83 -2.28
C TYR A 71 -3.30 15.13 -2.17
N LYS A 72 -3.24 15.75 -1.00
CA LYS A 72 -3.80 17.08 -0.76
C LYS A 72 -2.92 17.81 0.23
N ASP A 73 -2.50 19.01 -0.10
CA ASP A 73 -1.80 19.91 0.82
C ASP A 73 -2.65 20.15 2.07
N ASN A 74 -2.02 20.04 3.24
CA ASN A 74 -2.66 20.28 4.52
C ASN A 74 -2.55 21.76 4.96
N SER A 75 -1.57 22.49 4.42
CA SER A 75 -1.31 23.90 4.70
C SER A 75 -0.39 24.48 3.64
N SER A 76 -0.23 25.80 3.64
CA SER A 76 0.84 26.48 2.90
C SER A 76 2.17 26.47 3.68
N PRO A 77 3.33 26.55 2.99
CA PRO A 77 3.46 26.52 1.54
C PRO A 77 3.12 25.13 0.97
N THR A 78 2.51 25.10 -0.21
CA THR A 78 2.15 23.85 -0.89
C THR A 78 3.38 23.18 -1.50
N LEU A 79 3.29 21.88 -1.80
CA LEU A 79 4.35 21.19 -2.54
C LEU A 79 4.62 21.84 -3.90
N GLU A 80 3.58 22.32 -4.60
CA GLU A 80 3.71 23.04 -5.86
C GLU A 80 4.52 24.33 -5.67
N GLU A 81 4.17 25.16 -4.68
CA GLU A 81 4.85 26.42 -4.38
C GLU A 81 6.36 26.20 -4.15
N ILE A 82 6.71 25.21 -3.33
CA ILE A 82 8.11 24.87 -3.03
C ILE A 82 8.85 24.41 -4.30
N ILE A 83 8.23 23.56 -5.12
CA ILE A 83 8.86 23.07 -6.35
C ILE A 83 9.08 24.23 -7.33
N THR A 84 8.10 25.13 -7.48
CA THR A 84 8.20 26.28 -8.38
C THR A 84 9.31 27.24 -7.95
N GLU A 85 9.41 27.54 -6.66
CA GLU A 85 10.47 28.39 -6.09
C GLU A 85 11.87 27.79 -6.36
N LEU A 86 12.07 26.51 -6.02
CA LEU A 86 13.35 25.82 -6.23
C LEU A 86 13.75 25.74 -7.71
N MET A 87 12.77 25.60 -8.60
CA MET A 87 13.04 25.60 -10.05
C MET A 87 13.38 26.99 -10.56
N ALA A 88 12.80 28.06 -10.01
CA ALA A 88 13.14 29.43 -10.36
C ALA A 88 14.57 29.78 -9.93
N GLU A 89 14.96 29.40 -8.70
CA GLU A 89 16.32 29.63 -8.19
C GLU A 89 17.40 28.90 -9.00
N LYS A 90 17.13 27.67 -9.47
CA LYS A 90 18.09 26.91 -10.29
C LYS A 90 18.29 27.45 -11.71
N ASN A 91 17.35 28.25 -12.20
CA ASN A 91 17.40 28.84 -13.53
C ASN A 91 17.90 30.29 -13.53
N ALA A 92 18.24 30.82 -12.35
CA ALA A 92 18.87 32.13 -12.15
C ALA A 92 20.40 32.00 -12.03
#